data_AF-A0A9P5WM48-F1
#
_entry.id   AF-A0A9P5WM48-F1
#
_cell.length_a   1.000
_cell.length_b   1.000
_cell.length_c   1.000
_cell.angle_alpha   90.00
_cell.angle_beta   90.00
_cell.angle_gamma   90.00
#
_symmetry.space_group_name_H-M   'P 1'
#
loop_
_entity.id
_entity.type
_entity.pdbx_description
1 polymer ?
#
loop_
_entity_poly.entity_id
_entity_poly.type
_entity_poly.pdbx_seq_one_letter_code
_entity_poly.pdbx_strand_id
1 'polypeptide(L)'
;MSPMALTSEHLHMFIISCGIHLAYFYLIKTFVPFIGKDRKRLSWVLTLATALTVSILGPYATFGNIRTVFSEPIPYEMYNPYAVEGLRQVQRYDVLFQLPANSLTQWQDQTWNSNCLPEQTEESETTTEYVMFYKAYDAMYNSPPTVWHSLRHFRWFFDLRHTPSDSPIAQAAVIFFGCYLILDMACGALHYRERVTILTGWFHHTMYTGICYYTLITGESHTFASFLVIEVPTFFMGLGFLHKPLRNDLLFGLTFILFRILFDFALTHEMVMNRAGLTTISRIILLFKSCMNFKFLIDWINQQIRLRREKASTLTAVMCETGVQATEVKSRLDITSPYKNEKGITVHICQHQRQVQSQQSKQGRLQNPQNVKRRVSNGMLTECISDSSSPIMSSPTNSRRVFRNRNTRARAGGMLDDQSLLVVIAAH
;
A
#
# COMPACT_ATOMS: atom_id res chain seq x y z
N MET A 1 0.75 32.37 -6.56
CA MET A 1 2.10 32.32 -5.94
C MET A 1 3.13 32.25 -7.05
N SER A 2 4.22 33.02 -6.99
CA SER A 2 5.29 32.89 -7.99
C SER A 2 6.03 31.56 -7.76
N PRO A 3 6.39 30.83 -8.83
CA PRO A 3 7.04 29.52 -8.71
C PRO A 3 8.41 29.59 -8.00
N MET A 4 9.01 30.78 -7.83
CA MET A 4 10.29 30.92 -7.14
C MET A 4 10.19 30.90 -5.61
N ALA A 5 9.16 31.51 -5.00
CA ALA A 5 9.08 31.59 -3.53
C ALA A 5 8.80 30.23 -2.87
N LEU A 6 8.04 29.37 -3.55
CA LEU A 6 7.68 28.02 -3.09
C LEU A 6 8.92 27.11 -2.91
N THR A 7 10.03 27.41 -3.59
CA THR A 7 11.21 26.54 -3.58
C THR A 7 12.01 26.61 -2.28
N SER A 8 12.02 27.75 -1.58
CA SER A 8 12.88 27.94 -0.40
C SER A 8 12.38 27.17 0.83
N GLU A 9 11.08 27.23 1.10
CA GLU A 9 10.45 26.50 2.21
C GLU A 9 10.45 24.99 1.96
N HIS A 10 10.13 24.56 0.74
CA HIS A 10 10.15 23.15 0.36
C HIS A 10 11.56 22.56 0.45
N LEU A 11 12.57 23.32 0.01
CA LEU A 11 13.97 22.93 0.15
C LEU A 11 14.38 22.82 1.62
N HIS A 12 13.96 23.77 2.47
CA HIS A 12 14.26 23.71 3.89
C HIS A 12 13.63 22.48 4.56
N MET A 13 12.34 22.21 4.28
CA MET A 13 11.65 21.01 4.74
C MET A 13 12.30 19.72 4.21
N PHE A 14 12.79 19.74 2.97
CA PHE A 14 13.51 18.61 2.36
C PHE A 14 14.83 18.34 3.09
N ILE A 15 15.64 19.37 3.33
CA ILE A 15 16.91 19.25 4.07
C ILE A 15 16.66 18.71 5.48
N ILE A 16 15.67 19.27 6.20
CA ILE A 16 15.28 18.79 7.53
C ILE A 16 14.86 17.31 7.48
N SER A 17 14.01 16.93 6.52
CA SER A 17 13.52 15.56 6.37
C SER A 17 14.65 14.58 6.05
N CYS A 18 15.56 14.93 5.14
CA CYS A 18 16.78 14.16 4.90
C CYS A 18 17.62 14.03 6.16
N GLY A 19 17.79 15.11 6.92
CA GLY A 19 18.50 15.12 8.20
C GLY A 19 17.88 14.15 9.22
N ILE A 20 16.55 14.15 9.36
CA ILE A 20 15.82 13.23 10.26
C ILE A 20 16.03 11.77 9.84
N HIS A 21 15.87 11.46 8.55
CA HIS A 21 16.08 10.09 8.04
C HIS A 21 17.51 9.60 8.24
N LEU A 22 18.50 10.45 7.97
CA LEU A 22 19.91 10.13 8.17
C LEU A 22 20.23 9.98 9.67
N ALA A 23 19.75 10.90 10.52
CA ALA A 23 19.94 10.82 11.96
C ALA A 23 19.36 9.52 12.50
N TYR A 24 18.13 9.17 12.11
CA TYR A 24 17.50 7.91 12.48
C TYR A 24 18.32 6.69 12.03
N PHE A 25 18.76 6.68 10.77
CA PHE A 25 19.61 5.62 10.21
C PHE A 25 20.92 5.46 11.02
N TYR A 26 21.59 6.56 11.36
CA TYR A 26 22.82 6.55 12.15
C TYR A 26 22.60 6.15 13.62
N LEU A 27 21.50 6.59 14.24
CA LEU A 27 21.15 6.22 15.61
C LEU A 27 20.93 4.71 15.72
N ILE A 28 20.14 4.12 14.82
CA ILE A 28 19.90 2.67 14.82
C ILE A 28 21.19 1.89 14.55
N LYS A 29 22.00 2.36 13.59
CA LYS A 29 23.29 1.73 13.28
C LYS A 29 24.21 1.72 14.50
N THR A 30 24.21 2.78 15.29
CA THR A 30 25.08 2.95 16.47
C THR A 30 24.56 2.19 17.68
N PHE A 31 23.28 2.34 18.05
CA PHE A 31 22.73 1.81 19.29
C PHE A 31 22.20 0.38 19.16
N VAL A 32 22.01 -0.13 17.93
CA VAL A 32 21.51 -1.49 17.69
C VAL A 32 22.49 -2.29 16.83
N PRO A 33 23.68 -2.65 17.35
CA PRO A 33 24.78 -3.18 16.56
C PRO A 33 24.45 -4.50 15.84
N PHE A 34 23.52 -5.30 16.37
CA PHE A 34 23.06 -6.52 15.69
C PHE A 34 22.27 -6.23 14.40
N ILE A 35 21.56 -5.08 14.34
CA ILE A 35 20.92 -4.59 13.12
C ILE A 35 21.95 -3.89 12.24
N GLY A 36 22.81 -3.04 12.83
CA GLY A 36 23.79 -2.24 12.11
C GLY A 36 24.80 -3.05 11.28
N LYS A 37 25.11 -4.30 11.70
CA LYS A 37 25.97 -5.22 10.94
C LYS A 37 25.31 -5.73 9.66
N ASP A 38 23.98 -5.89 9.65
CA ASP A 38 23.23 -6.33 8.48
C ASP A 38 22.63 -5.12 7.76
N ARG A 39 23.34 -4.63 6.73
CA ARG A 39 22.92 -3.48 5.92
C ARG A 39 21.49 -3.62 5.37
N LYS A 40 20.99 -4.86 5.17
CA LYS A 40 19.62 -5.09 4.70
C LYS A 40 18.61 -4.77 5.80
N ARG A 41 18.85 -5.26 7.02
CA ARG A 41 17.97 -4.93 8.15
C ARG A 41 17.97 -3.43 8.38
N LEU A 42 19.11 -2.76 8.24
CA LEU A 42 19.20 -1.32 8.41
C LEU A 42 18.31 -0.53 7.43
N SER A 43 18.24 -0.90 6.15
CA SER A 43 17.29 -0.30 5.19
C SER A 43 15.83 -0.54 5.61
N TRP A 44 15.50 -1.77 6.02
CA TRP A 44 14.14 -2.06 6.50
C TRP A 44 13.74 -1.31 7.76
N VAL A 45 14.70 -0.91 8.59
CA VAL A 45 14.43 -0.03 9.72
C VAL A 45 13.98 1.35 9.23
N LEU A 46 14.66 1.93 8.23
CA LEU A 46 14.25 3.18 7.61
C LEU A 46 12.85 3.08 6.99
N THR A 47 12.57 2.00 6.25
CA THR A 47 11.24 1.71 5.69
C THR A 47 10.17 1.60 6.78
N LEU A 48 10.44 0.86 7.86
CA LEU A 48 9.49 0.66 8.96
C LEU A 48 9.12 1.99 9.63
N ALA A 49 10.14 2.78 9.99
CA ALA A 49 9.94 4.06 10.66
C ALA A 49 9.20 5.06 9.78
N THR A 50 9.55 5.12 8.50
CA THR A 50 8.84 5.98 7.54
C THR A 50 7.40 5.52 7.40
N ALA A 51 7.15 4.23 7.13
CA ALA A 51 5.81 3.69 6.96
C ALA A 51 4.91 3.98 8.16
N LEU A 52 5.43 3.80 9.39
CA LEU A 52 4.72 4.15 10.62
C LEU A 52 4.42 5.66 10.68
N THR A 53 5.43 6.49 10.47
CA THR A 53 5.32 7.95 10.55
C THR A 53 4.30 8.49 9.55
N VAL A 54 4.39 8.10 8.27
CA VAL A 54 3.50 8.61 7.22
C VAL A 54 2.08 8.03 7.32
N SER A 55 1.93 6.81 7.83
CA SER A 55 0.60 6.22 8.07
C SER A 55 -0.16 6.90 9.21
N ILE A 56 0.54 7.60 10.10
CA ILE A 56 -0.06 8.40 11.17
C ILE A 56 -0.22 9.86 10.72
N LEU A 57 0.87 10.48 10.25
CA LEU A 57 0.88 11.90 9.88
C LEU A 57 0.02 12.21 8.66
N GLY A 58 -0.03 11.33 7.65
CA GLY A 58 -0.84 11.56 6.45
C GLY A 58 -2.33 11.65 6.76
N PRO A 59 -2.92 10.63 7.42
CA PRO A 59 -4.31 10.69 7.88
C PRO A 59 -4.58 11.83 8.85
N TYR A 60 -3.65 12.14 9.76
CA TYR A 60 -3.82 13.26 10.67
C TYR A 60 -3.86 14.59 9.90
N ALA A 61 -2.93 14.81 8.96
CA ALA A 61 -2.89 16.00 8.15
C ALA A 61 -4.18 16.17 7.34
N THR A 62 -4.64 15.09 6.69
CA THR A 62 -5.83 15.16 5.83
C THR A 62 -7.12 15.15 6.64
N PHE A 63 -7.36 14.12 7.45
CA PHE A 63 -8.63 13.93 8.14
C PHE A 63 -8.75 14.71 9.44
N GLY A 64 -7.63 15.03 10.10
CA GLY A 64 -7.63 15.90 11.29
C GLY A 64 -8.06 17.31 10.95
N ASN A 65 -7.49 17.89 9.89
CA ASN A 65 -7.92 19.21 9.38
C ASN A 65 -9.37 19.19 8.87
N ILE A 66 -9.79 18.09 8.24
CA ILE A 66 -11.19 17.93 7.81
C ILE A 66 -12.14 17.96 9.01
N ARG A 67 -11.80 17.29 10.13
CA ARG A 67 -12.63 17.32 11.34
C ARG A 67 -12.71 18.70 11.97
N THR A 68 -11.64 19.50 11.97
CA THR A 68 -11.69 20.86 12.52
C THR A 68 -12.56 21.79 11.68
N VAL A 69 -12.59 21.59 10.35
CA VAL A 69 -13.50 22.34 9.47
C VAL A 69 -14.95 21.92 9.68
N PHE A 70 -15.22 20.62 9.83
CA PHE A 70 -16.59 20.12 10.01
C PHE A 70 -17.12 20.16 11.45
N SER A 71 -16.28 20.47 12.45
CA SER A 71 -16.76 20.77 13.80
C SER A 71 -17.42 22.14 13.89
N GLU A 72 -17.19 23.02 12.92
CA GLU A 72 -18.01 24.21 12.77
C GLU A 72 -19.36 23.81 12.16
N PRO A 73 -20.50 24.27 12.70
CA PRO A 73 -21.78 24.04 12.07
C PRO A 73 -21.69 24.60 10.64
N ILE A 74 -21.75 23.72 9.64
CA ILE A 74 -21.78 24.16 8.25
C ILE A 74 -22.97 25.14 8.15
N PRO A 75 -22.73 26.38 7.71
CA PRO A 75 -23.81 27.35 7.56
C PRO A 75 -24.93 26.72 6.74
N TYR A 76 -26.17 26.82 7.21
CA TYR A 76 -27.35 26.23 6.57
C TYR A 76 -27.42 26.55 5.07
N GLU A 77 -26.92 27.72 4.69
CA GLU A 77 -26.74 28.24 3.34
C GLU A 77 -25.97 27.30 2.39
N MET A 78 -25.07 26.46 2.91
CA MET A 78 -24.27 25.54 2.10
C MET A 78 -25.00 24.21 1.81
N TYR A 79 -25.94 23.81 2.66
CA TYR A 79 -26.68 22.55 2.51
C TYR A 79 -27.82 22.65 1.50
N ASN A 80 -28.34 23.85 1.28
CA ASN A 80 -29.43 24.06 0.33
C ASN A 80 -29.16 25.36 -0.46
N PRO A 81 -28.46 25.29 -1.61
CA PRO A 81 -28.26 26.46 -2.45
C PRO A 81 -29.59 27.08 -2.92
N TYR A 82 -30.67 26.30 -2.95
CA TYR A 82 -32.02 26.79 -3.24
C TYR A 82 -32.67 27.50 -2.04
N ALA A 83 -32.28 27.20 -0.80
CA ALA A 83 -32.72 27.97 0.37
C ALA A 83 -32.10 29.37 0.39
N VAL A 84 -30.86 29.52 -0.11
CA VAL A 84 -30.23 30.84 -0.27
C VAL A 84 -30.94 31.65 -1.36
N GLU A 85 -31.32 31.02 -2.47
CA GLU A 85 -32.09 31.70 -3.52
C GLU A 85 -33.52 32.03 -3.03
N GLY A 86 -34.15 31.14 -2.26
CA GLY A 86 -35.44 31.39 -1.59
C GLY A 86 -35.35 32.53 -0.57
N LEU A 87 -34.32 32.57 0.27
CA LEU A 87 -34.08 33.68 1.22
C LEU A 87 -33.75 34.99 0.50
N ARG A 88 -33.03 34.97 -0.63
CA ARG A 88 -32.82 36.15 -1.49
C ARG A 88 -34.12 36.59 -2.16
N GLN A 89 -35.00 35.67 -2.52
CA GLN A 89 -36.33 36.01 -3.03
C GLN A 89 -37.18 36.64 -1.93
N VAL A 90 -37.23 36.07 -0.72
CA VAL A 90 -37.95 36.64 0.42
C VAL A 90 -37.40 38.03 0.78
N GLN A 91 -36.07 38.23 0.80
CA GLN A 91 -35.47 39.56 0.96
C GLN A 91 -35.80 40.52 -0.18
N ARG A 92 -35.95 40.06 -1.43
CA ARG A 92 -36.45 40.90 -2.54
C ARG A 92 -37.90 41.29 -2.35
N TYR A 93 -38.74 40.43 -1.77
CA TYR A 93 -40.13 40.77 -1.44
C TYR A 93 -40.22 41.76 -0.29
N ASP A 94 -39.33 41.70 0.71
CA ASP A 94 -39.24 42.72 1.78
C ASP A 94 -38.81 44.10 1.25
N VAL A 95 -37.96 44.15 0.22
CA VAL A 95 -37.59 45.42 -0.43
C VAL A 95 -38.72 45.98 -1.31
N LEU A 96 -39.60 45.11 -1.83
CA LEU A 96 -40.79 45.53 -2.59
C LEU A 96 -41.98 45.92 -1.68
N PHE A 97 -41.97 45.53 -0.41
CA PHE A 97 -42.93 45.93 0.63
C PHE A 97 -42.32 46.93 1.63
N GLN A 98 -41.63 47.96 1.14
CA GLN A 98 -41.44 49.19 1.93
C GLN A 98 -42.77 49.94 2.04
N LEU A 99 -43.69 49.41 2.85
CA LEU A 99 -44.84 50.18 3.32
C LEU A 99 -44.31 51.31 4.23
N PRO A 100 -44.80 52.55 4.05
CA PRO A 100 -44.37 53.67 4.87
C PRO A 100 -44.66 53.38 6.35
N ALA A 101 -43.68 53.66 7.22
CA ALA A 101 -43.71 53.42 8.66
C ALA A 101 -44.89 54.09 9.43
N ASN A 102 -45.76 54.80 8.73
CA ASN A 102 -46.86 55.57 9.27
C ASN A 102 -48.19 54.81 9.26
N SER A 103 -48.26 53.58 8.73
CA SER A 103 -49.48 52.76 8.70
C SER A 103 -49.56 51.69 9.80
N LEU A 104 -48.49 51.48 10.58
CA LEU A 104 -48.44 50.46 11.63
C LEU A 104 -49.17 50.84 12.93
N THR A 105 -49.49 52.12 13.14
CA THR A 105 -50.23 52.58 14.32
C THR A 105 -51.75 52.55 14.18
N GLN A 106 -52.31 52.17 13.02
CA GLN A 106 -53.76 52.13 12.82
C GLN A 106 -54.37 50.71 12.87
N TRP A 107 -53.54 49.68 13.12
CA TRP A 107 -53.99 48.28 13.19
C TRP A 107 -54.10 47.72 14.62
N GLN A 108 -53.74 48.49 15.65
CA GLN A 108 -53.82 48.01 17.04
C GLN A 108 -55.18 48.21 17.72
N ASP A 109 -56.11 48.97 17.13
CA ASP A 109 -57.40 49.31 17.78
C ASP A 109 -58.65 48.81 17.04
N GLN A 110 -58.53 47.86 16.09
CA GLN A 110 -59.70 47.12 15.63
C GLN A 110 -59.82 45.81 16.40
N THR A 111 -60.72 45.84 17.38
CA THR A 111 -61.28 44.66 18.06
C THR A 111 -61.48 43.51 17.08
N TRP A 112 -60.74 42.43 17.34
CA TRP A 112 -60.84 41.13 16.69
C TRP A 112 -62.28 40.61 16.80
N ASN A 113 -63.11 40.94 15.80
CA ASN A 113 -64.46 40.43 15.68
C ASN A 113 -64.36 39.06 15.00
N SER A 114 -64.53 37.98 15.76
CA SER A 114 -64.28 36.58 15.37
C SER A 114 -65.21 36.02 14.29
N ASN A 115 -65.97 36.86 13.57
CA ASN A 115 -67.05 36.44 12.68
C ASN A 115 -66.81 36.79 11.20
N CYS A 116 -65.61 37.20 10.82
CA CYS A 116 -65.23 37.35 9.41
C CYS A 116 -63.90 36.65 9.15
N LEU A 117 -63.89 35.32 9.21
CA LEU A 117 -62.92 34.55 8.44
C LEU A 117 -63.43 34.52 7.01
N PRO A 118 -62.73 35.09 6.02
CA PRO A 118 -62.94 34.69 4.65
C PRO A 118 -62.66 33.20 4.56
N GLU A 119 -63.54 32.49 3.87
CA GLU A 119 -63.39 31.10 3.50
C GLU A 119 -61.98 30.87 2.94
N GLN A 120 -61.14 30.18 3.73
CA GLN A 120 -59.78 29.82 3.35
C GLN A 120 -59.85 28.82 2.19
N THR A 121 -59.75 29.33 0.98
CA THR A 121 -59.33 28.54 -0.18
C THR A 121 -57.95 29.02 -0.61
N GLU A 122 -56.98 28.09 -0.64
CA GLU A 122 -55.64 28.21 -1.26
C GLU A 122 -54.47 28.78 -0.44
N GLU A 123 -54.39 28.51 0.87
CA GLU A 123 -53.16 28.82 1.64
C GLU A 123 -52.66 27.64 2.51
N SER A 124 -52.75 26.40 2.01
CA SER A 124 -52.39 25.19 2.78
C SER A 124 -51.20 24.36 2.26
N GLU A 125 -50.62 24.69 1.10
CA GLU A 125 -49.53 23.88 0.54
C GLU A 125 -48.15 24.25 1.08
N THR A 126 -47.84 25.54 1.27
CA THR A 126 -46.50 26.00 1.69
C THR A 126 -46.19 25.71 3.16
N THR A 127 -47.18 25.77 4.04
CA THR A 127 -47.03 25.39 5.47
C THR A 127 -46.88 23.88 5.64
N THR A 128 -47.47 23.07 4.76
CA THR A 128 -47.35 21.61 4.80
C THR A 128 -45.95 21.15 4.40
N GLU A 129 -45.35 21.75 3.37
CA GLU A 129 -43.97 21.45 2.98
C GLU A 129 -42.96 21.81 4.09
N TYR A 130 -43.15 22.97 4.73
CA TYR A 130 -42.27 23.43 5.80
C TYR A 130 -42.34 22.52 7.04
N VAL A 131 -43.55 22.07 7.42
CA VAL A 131 -43.76 21.14 8.54
C VAL A 131 -43.23 19.74 8.21
N MET A 132 -43.40 19.26 6.98
CA MET A 132 -42.84 17.99 6.51
C MET A 132 -41.31 18.02 6.51
N PHE A 133 -40.70 19.14 6.12
CA PHE A 133 -39.26 19.35 6.16
C PHE A 133 -38.71 19.32 7.60
N TYR A 134 -39.34 20.05 8.53
CA TYR A 134 -38.93 20.06 9.93
C TYR A 134 -39.10 18.70 10.62
N LYS A 135 -40.18 17.97 10.33
CA LYS A 135 -40.37 16.61 10.86
C LYS A 135 -39.37 15.61 10.29
N ALA A 136 -39.00 15.73 9.01
CA ALA A 136 -37.95 14.91 8.40
C ALA A 136 -36.57 15.25 8.98
N TYR A 137 -36.29 16.54 9.23
CA TYR A 137 -35.08 17.00 9.89
C TYR A 137 -34.96 16.49 11.32
N ASP A 138 -36.04 16.61 12.11
CA ASP A 138 -36.10 16.16 13.50
C ASP A 138 -35.97 14.64 13.61
N ALA A 139 -36.65 13.90 12.73
CA ALA A 139 -36.49 12.44 12.62
C ALA A 139 -35.07 12.04 12.19
N MET A 140 -34.38 12.84 11.37
CA MET A 140 -33.01 12.58 10.96
C MET A 140 -31.99 12.85 12.07
N TYR A 141 -32.21 13.87 12.91
CA TYR A 141 -31.30 14.28 13.99
C TYR A 141 -31.53 13.51 15.29
N ASN A 142 -32.79 13.19 15.61
CA ASN A 142 -33.17 12.52 16.87
C ASN A 142 -33.36 11.00 16.73
N SER A 143 -33.23 10.43 15.52
CA SER A 143 -33.21 8.97 15.40
C SER A 143 -31.96 8.40 16.08
N PRO A 144 -32.08 7.29 16.83
CA PRO A 144 -30.93 6.64 17.42
C PRO A 144 -29.89 6.37 16.33
N PRO A 145 -28.58 6.42 16.63
CA PRO A 145 -27.52 6.29 15.64
C PRO A 145 -27.65 4.95 14.92
N THR A 146 -28.36 4.96 13.79
CA THR A 146 -28.56 3.78 12.97
C THR A 146 -27.26 3.51 12.21
N VAL A 147 -27.14 2.29 11.66
CA VAL A 147 -26.06 1.92 10.73
C VAL A 147 -25.90 2.95 9.62
N TRP A 148 -27.00 3.61 9.21
CA TRP A 148 -26.99 4.69 8.21
C TRP A 148 -26.23 5.94 8.66
N HIS A 149 -26.30 6.35 9.93
CA HIS A 149 -25.50 7.46 10.44
C HIS A 149 -24.01 7.11 10.43
N SER A 150 -23.65 5.88 10.82
CA SER A 150 -22.26 5.41 10.77
C SER A 150 -21.73 5.32 9.32
N LEU A 151 -22.53 4.81 8.39
CA LEU A 151 -22.19 4.77 6.96
C LEU A 151 -22.11 6.17 6.35
N ARG A 152 -22.96 7.10 6.80
CA ARG A 152 -22.88 8.50 6.40
C ARG A 152 -21.55 9.09 6.88
N HIS A 153 -21.21 9.00 8.17
CA HIS A 153 -19.91 9.47 8.67
C HIS A 153 -18.72 8.80 7.99
N PHE A 154 -18.82 7.51 7.67
CA PHE A 154 -17.81 6.81 6.87
C PHE A 154 -17.72 7.39 5.46
N ARG A 155 -18.83 7.67 4.78
CA ARG A 155 -18.82 8.36 3.48
C ARG A 155 -18.23 9.77 3.58
N TRP A 156 -18.55 10.52 4.64
CA TRP A 156 -17.94 11.83 4.91
C TRP A 156 -16.44 11.74 5.11
N PHE A 157 -15.94 10.63 5.67
CA PHE A 157 -14.49 10.38 5.76
C PHE A 157 -13.82 10.35 4.38
N PHE A 158 -14.54 9.90 3.35
CA PHE A 158 -14.06 9.93 1.96
C PHE A 158 -14.52 11.17 1.19
N ASP A 159 -15.44 11.98 1.70
CA ASP A 159 -15.94 13.17 0.99
C ASP A 159 -14.87 14.26 0.92
N LEU A 160 -14.06 14.16 -0.13
CA LEU A 160 -12.94 15.03 -0.37
C LEU A 160 -13.29 16.19 -1.33
N ARG A 161 -14.59 16.42 -1.61
CA ARG A 161 -15.07 17.56 -2.40
C ARG A 161 -14.70 18.90 -1.77
N HIS A 162 -14.60 18.92 -0.44
CA HIS A 162 -14.26 20.10 0.36
C HIS A 162 -12.90 19.97 1.04
N THR A 163 -12.00 19.14 0.49
CA THR A 163 -10.65 19.07 1.04
C THR A 163 -10.03 20.46 0.98
N PRO A 164 -9.53 21.00 2.10
CA PRO A 164 -8.94 22.33 2.11
C PRO A 164 -7.81 22.43 1.09
N SER A 165 -7.50 23.67 0.71
CA SER A 165 -6.26 23.98 0.01
C SER A 165 -5.06 23.39 0.76
N ASP A 166 -3.97 23.14 0.05
CA ASP A 166 -2.79 22.46 0.58
C ASP A 166 -2.36 22.98 1.96
N SER A 167 -2.07 22.09 2.91
CA SER A 167 -1.65 22.48 4.26
C SER A 167 -0.15 22.23 4.46
N PRO A 168 0.52 23.03 5.32
CA PRO A 168 1.94 22.82 5.64
C PRO A 168 2.24 21.40 6.16
N ILE A 169 1.32 20.80 6.92
CA ILE A 169 1.49 19.44 7.46
C ILE A 169 1.40 18.40 6.33
N ALA A 170 0.46 18.56 5.39
CA ALA A 170 0.38 17.68 4.23
C ALA A 170 1.64 17.77 3.37
N GLN A 171 2.11 19.00 3.08
CA GLN A 171 3.37 19.23 2.35
C GLN A 171 4.56 18.58 3.06
N ALA A 172 4.68 18.77 4.38
CA ALA A 172 5.73 18.14 5.17
C ALA A 172 5.68 16.61 5.10
N ALA A 173 4.49 16.00 5.17
CA ALA A 173 4.32 14.56 5.05
C ALA A 173 4.74 14.03 3.66
N VAL A 174 4.39 14.75 2.59
CA VAL A 174 4.79 14.41 1.21
C VAL A 174 6.30 14.54 1.01
N ILE A 175 6.90 15.64 1.49
CA ILE A 175 8.35 15.87 1.44
C ILE A 175 9.08 14.79 2.24
N PHE A 176 8.60 14.46 3.43
CA PHE A 176 9.19 13.43 4.29
C PHE A 176 9.17 12.05 3.61
N PHE A 177 8.06 11.69 2.98
CA PHE A 177 7.94 10.46 2.20
C PHE A 177 8.85 10.47 0.96
N GLY A 178 8.88 11.58 0.20
CA GLY A 178 9.75 11.74 -0.96
C GLY A 178 11.23 11.62 -0.62
N CYS A 179 11.67 12.21 0.49
CA CYS A 179 13.04 12.07 1.00
C CYS A 179 13.39 10.61 1.30
N TYR A 180 12.46 9.89 1.94
CA TYR A 180 12.63 8.45 2.19
C TYR A 180 12.84 7.67 0.89
N LEU A 181 12.03 7.91 -0.15
CA LEU A 181 12.15 7.19 -1.42
C LEU A 181 13.52 7.40 -2.07
N ILE A 182 14.02 8.64 -2.05
CA ILE A 182 15.34 8.99 -2.58
C ILE A 182 16.44 8.29 -1.77
N LEU A 183 16.36 8.34 -0.45
CA LEU A 183 17.34 7.71 0.43
C LEU A 183 17.32 6.18 0.32
N ASP A 184 16.15 5.55 0.24
CA ASP A 184 16.06 4.10 0.05
C ASP A 184 16.61 3.67 -1.33
N MET A 185 16.37 4.43 -2.40
CA MET A 185 17.01 4.19 -3.69
C MET A 185 18.54 4.34 -3.61
N ALA A 186 19.04 5.37 -2.93
CA ALA A 186 20.49 5.56 -2.73
C ALA A 186 21.10 4.40 -1.93
N CYS A 187 20.48 4.00 -0.82
CA CYS A 187 20.88 2.84 -0.03
C CYS A 187 20.82 1.55 -0.87
N GLY A 188 19.76 1.38 -1.67
CA GLY A 188 19.61 0.25 -2.59
C GLY A 188 20.72 0.17 -3.62
N ALA A 189 21.11 1.31 -4.20
CA ALA A 189 22.19 1.39 -5.17
C ALA A 189 23.54 1.01 -4.56
N LEU A 190 23.79 1.49 -3.33
CA LEU A 190 25.08 1.36 -2.65
C LEU A 190 25.26 0.04 -1.90
N HIS A 191 24.18 -0.59 -1.44
CA HIS A 191 24.28 -1.68 -0.46
C HIS A 191 23.60 -2.98 -0.87
N TYR A 192 22.57 -2.97 -1.71
CA TYR A 192 21.82 -4.18 -2.05
C TYR A 192 21.20 -4.15 -3.46
N ARG A 193 21.94 -3.63 -4.43
CA ARG A 193 21.49 -3.44 -5.83
C ARG A 193 20.88 -4.70 -6.44
N GLU A 194 21.44 -5.87 -6.16
CA GLU A 194 20.96 -7.18 -6.66
C GLU A 194 19.58 -7.59 -6.14
N ARG A 195 19.10 -6.96 -5.06
CA ARG A 195 17.84 -7.31 -4.39
C ARG A 195 16.71 -6.35 -4.74
N VAL A 196 17.02 -5.16 -5.22
CA VAL A 196 16.03 -4.17 -5.64
C VAL A 196 15.55 -4.55 -7.04
N THR A 197 14.34 -5.11 -7.15
CA THR A 197 13.79 -5.44 -8.46
C THR A 197 13.47 -4.17 -9.24
N ILE A 198 13.57 -4.25 -10.58
CA ILE A 198 13.31 -3.11 -11.46
C ILE A 198 11.90 -2.54 -11.21
N LEU A 199 10.90 -3.40 -11.14
CA LEU A 199 9.51 -2.97 -11.04
C LEU A 199 9.15 -2.52 -9.62
N THR A 200 9.43 -3.33 -8.60
CA THR A 200 8.95 -3.08 -7.23
C THR A 200 9.80 -2.07 -6.47
N GLY A 201 11.06 -1.87 -6.87
CA GLY A 201 11.98 -0.95 -6.21
C GLY A 201 12.26 0.28 -7.07
N TRP A 202 13.03 0.12 -8.14
CA TRP A 202 13.54 1.25 -8.94
C TRP A 202 12.42 2.07 -9.58
N PHE A 203 11.57 1.42 -10.38
CA PHE A 203 10.48 2.09 -11.08
C PHE A 203 9.45 2.65 -10.09
N HIS A 204 9.04 1.85 -9.10
CA HIS A 204 8.11 2.26 -8.06
C HIS A 204 8.61 3.51 -7.30
N HIS A 205 9.81 3.50 -6.73
CA HIS A 205 10.33 4.63 -5.96
C HIS A 205 10.59 5.87 -6.82
N THR A 206 11.10 5.69 -8.05
CA THR A 206 11.29 6.81 -8.99
C THR A 206 9.97 7.48 -9.33
N MET A 207 8.94 6.68 -9.65
CA MET A 207 7.62 7.20 -9.97
C MET A 207 7.00 7.94 -8.78
N TYR A 208 7.02 7.35 -7.58
CA TYR A 208 6.47 8.02 -6.40
C TYR A 208 7.25 9.27 -6.00
N THR A 209 8.57 9.31 -6.24
CA THR A 209 9.36 10.55 -6.08
C THR A 209 8.85 11.63 -7.04
N GLY A 210 8.59 11.28 -8.29
CA GLY A 210 7.98 12.18 -9.28
C GLY A 210 6.57 12.63 -8.89
N ILE A 211 5.75 11.74 -8.33
CA ILE A 211 4.39 12.08 -7.85
C ILE A 211 4.47 13.03 -6.65
N CYS A 212 5.38 12.81 -5.70
CA CYS A 212 5.60 13.71 -4.57
C CYS A 212 5.99 15.11 -5.06
N TYR A 213 6.95 15.18 -5.98
CA TYR A 213 7.35 16.45 -6.59
C TYR A 213 6.18 17.12 -7.33
N TYR A 214 5.45 16.36 -8.15
CA TYR A 214 4.31 16.87 -8.91
C TYR A 214 3.21 17.44 -7.99
N THR A 215 2.85 16.73 -6.93
CA THR A 215 1.79 17.16 -6.02
C THR A 215 2.19 18.39 -5.20
N LEU A 216 3.48 18.56 -4.89
CA LEU A 216 4.00 19.78 -4.27
C LEU A 216 3.90 21.01 -5.19
N ILE A 217 4.25 20.87 -6.48
CA ILE A 217 4.18 22.00 -7.43
C ILE A 217 2.76 22.36 -7.83
N THR A 218 1.82 21.42 -7.81
CA THR A 218 0.41 21.66 -8.14
C THR A 218 -0.45 22.03 -6.92
N GLY A 219 0.11 21.99 -5.71
CA GLY A 219 -0.65 22.22 -4.48
C GLY A 219 -1.66 21.10 -4.18
N GLU A 220 -1.37 19.88 -4.62
CA GLU A 220 -2.20 18.69 -4.40
C GLU A 220 -1.61 17.77 -3.30
N SER A 221 -0.73 18.28 -2.43
CA SER A 221 -0.07 17.46 -1.40
C SER A 221 -1.07 16.82 -0.43
N HIS A 222 -2.17 17.50 -0.10
CA HIS A 222 -3.30 16.92 0.64
C HIS A 222 -3.89 15.66 0.01
N THR A 223 -4.02 15.66 -1.32
CA THR A 223 -4.49 14.49 -2.08
C THR A 223 -3.58 13.32 -1.84
N PHE A 224 -2.27 13.52 -2.02
CA PHE A 224 -1.29 12.48 -1.84
C PHE A 224 -1.19 12.02 -0.38
N ALA A 225 -1.22 12.95 0.58
CA ALA A 225 -1.13 12.67 2.00
C ALA A 225 -2.25 11.74 2.49
N SER A 226 -3.47 11.85 1.93
CA SER A 226 -4.58 10.96 2.24
C SER A 226 -4.29 9.49 1.90
N PHE A 227 -3.44 9.25 0.90
CA PHE A 227 -3.01 7.92 0.51
C PHE A 227 -1.83 7.37 1.32
N LEU A 228 -1.16 8.15 2.18
CA LEU A 228 -0.01 7.64 2.95
C LEU A 228 -0.37 6.53 3.93
N VAL A 229 -1.65 6.39 4.31
CA VAL A 229 -2.15 5.27 5.13
C VAL A 229 -2.00 3.91 4.42
N ILE A 230 -1.82 3.88 3.10
CA ILE A 230 -1.60 2.63 2.36
C ILE A 230 -0.22 2.00 2.64
N GLU A 231 0.63 2.66 3.44
CA GLU A 231 1.91 2.12 3.90
C GLU A 231 1.79 1.24 5.15
N VAL A 232 0.61 1.13 5.77
CA VAL A 232 0.36 0.20 6.88
C VAL A 232 0.76 -1.26 6.58
N PRO A 233 0.47 -1.84 5.40
CA PRO A 233 0.94 -3.18 5.05
C PRO A 233 2.48 -3.24 4.96
N THR A 234 3.13 -2.19 4.45
CA THR A 234 4.59 -2.08 4.37
C THR A 234 5.21 -2.09 5.77
N PHE A 235 4.57 -1.45 6.75
CA PHE A 235 4.99 -1.52 8.15
C PHE A 235 5.00 -2.97 8.67
N PHE A 236 3.91 -3.73 8.49
CA PHE A 236 3.86 -5.13 8.94
C PHE A 236 4.86 -6.03 8.22
N MET A 237 5.06 -5.80 6.92
CA MET A 237 6.09 -6.50 6.14
C MET A 237 7.50 -6.21 6.68
N GLY A 238 7.81 -4.94 6.93
CA GLY A 238 9.10 -4.53 7.48
C GLY A 238 9.35 -5.10 8.87
N LEU A 239 8.32 -5.16 9.71
CA LEU A 239 8.42 -5.76 11.04
C LEU A 239 8.81 -7.24 10.98
N GLY A 240 8.17 -8.00 10.09
CA GLY A 240 8.50 -9.41 9.85
C GLY A 240 9.88 -9.63 9.25
N PHE A 241 10.41 -8.66 8.50
CA PHE A 241 11.78 -8.72 7.97
C PHE A 241 12.82 -8.50 9.07
N LEU A 242 12.59 -7.52 9.95
CA LEU A 242 13.50 -7.19 11.05
C LEU A 242 13.52 -8.27 12.13
N HIS A 243 12.36 -8.84 12.45
CA HIS A 243 12.24 -9.88 13.46
C HIS A 243 11.36 -11.03 12.94
N LYS A 244 12.00 -12.11 12.51
CA LYS A 244 11.32 -13.28 11.92
C LYS A 244 10.16 -13.83 12.76
N PRO A 245 10.22 -13.90 14.12
CA PRO A 245 9.09 -14.32 14.92
C PRO A 245 7.86 -13.40 14.85
N LEU A 246 8.02 -12.12 14.50
CA LEU A 246 6.90 -11.19 14.28
C LEU A 246 6.33 -11.27 12.86
N ARG A 247 6.92 -12.09 11.98
CA ARG A 247 6.43 -12.24 10.61
C ARG A 247 5.10 -12.98 10.61
N ASN A 248 4.04 -12.28 10.23
CA ASN A 248 2.72 -12.83 10.04
C ASN A 248 2.20 -12.52 8.63
N ASP A 249 2.31 -13.50 7.72
CA ASP A 249 1.90 -13.36 6.33
C ASP A 249 0.38 -13.12 6.18
N LEU A 250 -0.44 -13.61 7.13
CA LEU A 250 -1.90 -13.38 7.12
C LEU A 250 -2.22 -11.94 7.51
N LEU A 251 -1.57 -11.40 8.54
CA LEU A 251 -1.75 -10.01 8.97
C LEU A 251 -1.31 -9.04 7.86
N PHE A 252 -0.17 -9.32 7.21
CA PHE A 252 0.25 -8.58 6.03
C PHE A 252 -0.80 -8.65 4.91
N GLY A 253 -1.28 -9.84 4.57
CA GLY A 253 -2.28 -10.01 3.51
C GLY A 253 -3.60 -9.29 3.81
N LEU A 254 -4.10 -9.39 5.04
CA LEU A 254 -5.32 -8.72 5.49
C LEU A 254 -5.18 -7.20 5.38
N THR A 255 -4.10 -6.65 5.95
CA THR A 255 -3.84 -5.20 5.90
C THR A 255 -3.63 -4.73 4.45
N PHE A 256 -2.96 -5.52 3.61
CA PHE A 256 -2.81 -5.22 2.19
C PHE A 256 -4.16 -5.10 1.48
N ILE A 257 -5.07 -6.05 1.68
CA ILE A 257 -6.42 -5.99 1.08
C ILE A 257 -7.19 -4.77 1.60
N LEU A 258 -7.20 -4.55 2.92
CA LEU A 258 -7.95 -3.45 3.52
C LEU A 258 -7.43 -2.08 3.04
N PHE A 259 -6.12 -1.84 3.11
CA PHE A 259 -5.56 -0.50 2.85
C PHE A 259 -5.15 -0.28 1.40
N ARG A 260 -4.50 -1.26 0.75
CA ARG A 260 -4.00 -1.10 -0.63
C ARG A 260 -5.00 -1.47 -1.71
N ILE A 261 -6.10 -2.16 -1.38
CA ILE A 261 -7.14 -2.49 -2.34
C ILE A 261 -8.43 -1.74 -2.01
N LEU A 262 -9.07 -2.04 -0.88
CA LEU A 262 -10.40 -1.48 -0.59
C LEU A 262 -10.34 0.02 -0.33
N PHE A 263 -9.47 0.46 0.59
CA PHE A 263 -9.30 1.89 0.88
C PHE A 263 -8.76 2.66 -0.32
N ASP A 264 -7.72 2.15 -0.98
CA ASP A 264 -7.16 2.75 -2.19
C ASP A 264 -8.21 2.95 -3.30
N PHE A 265 -8.99 1.91 -3.60
CA PHE A 265 -10.00 1.96 -4.65
C PHE A 265 -11.15 2.90 -4.28
N ALA A 266 -11.63 2.86 -3.03
CA ALA A 266 -12.68 3.77 -2.56
C ALA A 266 -12.24 5.23 -2.66
N LEU A 267 -11.02 5.53 -2.18
CA LEU A 267 -10.47 6.88 -2.19
C LEU A 267 -10.17 7.35 -3.62
N THR A 268 -9.61 6.49 -4.46
CA THR A 268 -9.35 6.79 -5.88
C THR A 268 -10.65 7.05 -6.64
N HIS A 269 -11.68 6.22 -6.43
CA HIS A 269 -13.00 6.41 -7.03
C HIS A 269 -13.57 7.78 -6.66
N GLU A 270 -13.57 8.13 -5.38
CA GLU A 270 -14.08 9.40 -4.88
C GLU A 270 -13.29 10.59 -5.43
N MET A 271 -11.96 10.48 -5.49
CA MET A 271 -11.09 11.50 -6.09
C MET A 271 -11.35 11.71 -7.59
N VAL A 272 -11.48 10.63 -8.35
CA VAL A 272 -11.62 10.70 -9.80
C VAL A 272 -13.01 11.18 -10.21
N MET A 273 -14.05 10.73 -9.49
CA MET A 273 -15.44 11.00 -9.86
C MET A 273 -15.96 12.32 -9.28
N ASN A 274 -15.60 12.65 -8.03
CA ASN A 274 -16.28 13.70 -7.28
C ASN A 274 -15.42 14.96 -7.04
N ARG A 275 -14.09 14.89 -7.16
CA ARG A 275 -13.25 16.07 -6.95
C ARG A 275 -13.12 16.91 -8.22
N ALA A 276 -13.85 18.02 -8.22
CA ALA A 276 -13.65 19.08 -9.20
C ALA A 276 -12.22 19.66 -9.08
N GLY A 277 -11.61 20.01 -10.21
CA GLY A 277 -10.28 20.61 -10.26
C GLY A 277 -9.10 19.63 -10.23
N LEU A 278 -9.32 18.34 -9.96
CA LEU A 278 -8.23 17.34 -10.06
C LEU A 278 -7.76 17.22 -11.51
N THR A 279 -6.47 17.44 -11.74
CA THR A 279 -5.91 17.42 -13.10
C THR A 279 -6.07 16.03 -13.76
N THR A 280 -6.11 16.01 -15.10
CA THR A 280 -6.10 14.75 -15.87
C THR A 280 -4.89 13.88 -15.53
N ILE A 281 -3.73 14.50 -15.30
CA ILE A 281 -2.49 13.81 -14.94
C ILE A 281 -2.65 13.12 -13.59
N SER A 282 -3.17 13.82 -12.57
CA SER A 282 -3.42 13.25 -11.25
C SER A 282 -4.39 12.06 -11.31
N ARG A 283 -5.45 12.15 -12.12
CA ARG A 283 -6.38 11.03 -12.33
C ARG A 283 -5.69 9.81 -12.91
N ILE A 284 -4.85 9.99 -13.93
CA ILE A 284 -4.06 8.91 -14.54
C ILE A 284 -3.10 8.28 -13.52
N ILE A 285 -2.41 9.12 -12.72
CA ILE A 285 -1.51 8.66 -11.67
C ILE A 285 -2.24 7.78 -10.65
N LEU A 286 -3.41 8.21 -10.17
CA LEU A 286 -4.20 7.45 -9.18
C LEU A 286 -4.67 6.11 -9.73
N LEU A 287 -5.13 6.07 -10.99
CA LEU A 287 -5.53 4.83 -11.66
C LEU A 287 -4.34 3.89 -11.85
N PHE A 288 -3.21 4.40 -12.35
CA PHE A 288 -2.00 3.62 -12.54
C PHE A 288 -1.52 3.00 -11.23
N LYS A 289 -1.51 3.80 -10.17
CA LYS A 289 -1.15 3.40 -8.82
C LYS A 289 -2.07 2.29 -8.29
N SER A 290 -3.38 2.39 -8.51
CA SER A 290 -4.35 1.33 -8.17
C SER A 290 -4.05 0.02 -8.92
N CYS A 291 -3.79 0.10 -10.22
CA CYS A 291 -3.42 -1.08 -11.04
C CYS A 291 -2.16 -1.77 -10.52
N MET A 292 -1.16 -1.00 -10.09
CA MET A 292 0.07 -1.54 -9.52
C MET A 292 -0.20 -2.27 -8.17
N ASN A 293 -1.09 -1.75 -7.32
CA ASN A 293 -1.49 -2.44 -6.09
C ASN A 293 -2.21 -3.78 -6.38
N PHE A 294 -3.04 -3.85 -7.42
CA PHE A 294 -3.61 -5.13 -7.88
C PHE A 294 -2.52 -6.12 -8.34
N LYS A 295 -1.52 -5.65 -9.09
CA LYS A 295 -0.41 -6.50 -9.50
C LYS A 295 0.36 -7.07 -8.30
N PHE A 296 0.61 -6.26 -7.28
CA PHE A 296 1.26 -6.70 -6.04
C PHE A 296 0.41 -7.71 -5.27
N LEU A 297 -0.92 -7.55 -5.24
CA LEU A 297 -1.81 -8.55 -4.65
C LEU A 297 -1.70 -9.90 -5.38
N ILE A 298 -1.72 -9.88 -6.71
CA ILE A 298 -1.57 -11.10 -7.53
C ILE A 298 -0.24 -11.78 -7.24
N ASP A 299 0.86 -11.03 -7.19
CA ASP A 299 2.18 -11.56 -6.88
C ASP A 299 2.24 -12.17 -5.48
N TRP A 300 1.61 -11.54 -4.49
CA TRP A 300 1.50 -12.09 -3.14
C TRP A 300 0.66 -13.38 -3.10
N ILE A 301 -0.49 -13.43 -3.78
CA ILE A 301 -1.31 -14.65 -3.87
C ILE A 301 -0.49 -15.80 -4.48
N ASN A 302 0.20 -15.53 -5.59
CA ASN A 302 1.05 -16.51 -6.26
C ASN A 302 2.18 -17.01 -5.34
N GLN A 303 2.77 -16.11 -4.55
CA GLN A 303 3.75 -16.48 -3.54
C GLN A 303 3.16 -17.39 -2.47
N GLN A 304 1.95 -17.10 -1.96
CA GLN A 304 1.28 -17.94 -0.96
C GLN A 304 0.94 -19.33 -1.51
N ILE A 305 0.49 -19.41 -2.76
CA ILE A 305 0.24 -20.69 -3.45
C ILE A 305 1.54 -21.51 -3.55
N ARG A 306 2.65 -20.87 -3.95
CA ARG A 306 3.95 -21.54 -4.05
C ARG A 306 4.39 -22.09 -2.70
N LEU A 307 4.32 -21.29 -1.63
CA LEU A 307 4.71 -21.71 -0.28
C LEU A 307 3.86 -22.87 0.23
N ARG A 308 2.56 -22.91 -0.09
CA ARG A 308 1.68 -24.04 0.25
C ARG A 308 2.07 -25.31 -0.50
N ARG A 309 2.40 -25.20 -1.80
CA ARG A 309 2.88 -26.34 -2.60
C ARG A 309 4.20 -26.90 -2.07
N GLU A 310 5.17 -26.04 -1.75
CA GLU A 310 6.46 -26.46 -1.18
C GLU A 310 6.29 -27.19 0.17
N LYS A 311 5.41 -26.69 1.04
CA LYS A 311 5.06 -27.35 2.31
C LYS A 311 4.41 -28.71 2.08
N ALA A 312 3.47 -28.81 1.14
CA ALA A 312 2.81 -30.07 0.80
C ALA A 312 3.82 -31.09 0.24
N SER A 313 4.71 -30.67 -0.67
CA SER A 313 5.77 -31.54 -1.22
C SER A 313 6.74 -32.02 -0.13
N THR A 314 7.13 -31.14 0.79
CA THR A 314 8.01 -31.51 1.92
C THR A 314 7.33 -32.51 2.85
N LEU A 315 6.04 -32.31 3.15
CA LEU A 315 5.26 -33.24 3.96
C LEU A 315 5.15 -34.62 3.30
N THR A 316 4.83 -34.67 2.00
CA THR A 316 4.78 -35.91 1.24
C THR A 316 6.13 -36.63 1.26
N ALA A 317 7.24 -35.91 1.09
CA ALA A 317 8.58 -36.51 1.14
C ALA A 317 8.88 -37.12 2.51
N VAL A 318 8.58 -36.41 3.61
CA VAL A 318 8.75 -36.93 4.98
C VAL A 318 7.90 -38.17 5.24
N MET A 319 6.66 -38.18 4.74
CA MET A 319 5.79 -39.36 4.86
C MET A 319 6.33 -40.57 4.07
N CYS A 320 6.88 -40.35 2.87
CA CYS A 320 7.51 -41.42 2.09
C CYS A 320 8.78 -41.97 2.77
N GLU A 321 9.60 -41.11 3.39
CA GLU A 321 10.83 -41.52 4.09
C GLU A 321 10.55 -42.28 5.39
N THR A 322 9.50 -41.91 6.13
CA THR A 322 9.22 -42.47 7.45
C THR A 322 8.32 -43.71 7.43
N GLY A 323 7.64 -44.00 6.31
CA GLY A 323 6.64 -45.07 6.23
C GLY A 323 5.43 -44.85 7.14
N VAL A 324 5.32 -43.68 7.79
CA VAL A 324 4.23 -43.33 8.70
C VAL A 324 3.02 -42.92 7.87
N GLN A 325 1.87 -43.52 8.17
CA GLN A 325 0.62 -43.17 7.50
C GLN A 325 0.25 -41.70 7.71
N ALA A 326 -0.32 -41.09 6.66
CA ALA A 326 -0.68 -39.67 6.60
C ALA A 326 -1.50 -39.15 7.79
N THR A 327 -2.33 -40.02 8.35
CA THR A 327 -3.26 -39.73 9.44
C THR A 327 -2.54 -39.44 10.76
N GLU A 328 -1.44 -40.14 11.04
CA GLU A 328 -0.65 -39.93 12.26
C GLU A 328 0.25 -38.69 12.17
N VAL A 329 0.72 -38.35 10.96
CA VAL A 329 1.54 -37.16 10.75
C VAL A 329 0.70 -35.88 10.82
N LYS A 330 -0.53 -35.91 10.29
CA LYS A 330 -1.44 -34.75 10.32
C LYS A 330 -1.85 -34.38 11.76
N SER A 331 -2.17 -35.37 12.60
CA SER A 331 -2.49 -35.11 14.01
C SER A 331 -1.32 -34.54 14.82
N ARG A 332 -0.07 -34.88 14.44
CA ARG A 332 1.13 -34.28 15.05
C ARG A 332 1.47 -32.89 14.52
N LEU A 333 1.12 -32.59 13.26
CA LEU A 333 1.37 -31.28 12.64
C LEU A 333 0.29 -30.24 12.93
N ASP A 334 -0.95 -30.66 13.19
CA ASP A 334 -2.02 -29.74 13.62
C ASP A 334 -1.81 -29.23 15.06
N ILE A 335 -0.81 -29.75 15.80
CA ILE A 335 -0.26 -29.13 17.01
C ILE A 335 0.67 -27.97 16.60
N THR A 336 0.15 -27.03 15.83
CA THR A 336 0.78 -25.72 15.64
C THR A 336 0.29 -24.77 16.73
N SER A 337 0.67 -25.07 17.97
CA SER A 337 0.83 -24.01 18.96
C SER A 337 2.08 -23.21 18.58
N PRO A 338 1.97 -21.91 18.30
CA PRO A 338 3.12 -21.11 17.92
C PRO A 338 3.84 -20.60 19.17
N TYR A 339 4.25 -21.43 20.14
CA TYR A 339 5.07 -20.93 21.25
C TYR A 339 5.94 -21.97 21.95
N LYS A 340 7.24 -21.61 22.05
CA LYS A 340 8.31 -22.13 22.92
C LYS A 340 8.59 -23.63 22.91
N ASN A 341 9.62 -24.00 22.15
CA ASN A 341 10.49 -25.11 22.57
C ASN A 341 11.62 -24.51 23.43
N GLU A 342 11.36 -24.39 24.73
CA GLU A 342 12.34 -23.98 25.76
C GLU A 342 13.24 -25.16 26.19
N LYS A 343 13.03 -26.35 25.61
CA LYS A 343 13.91 -27.50 25.79
C LYS A 343 14.61 -27.73 24.47
N GLY A 344 15.94 -27.61 24.46
CA GLY A 344 16.83 -27.71 23.30
C GLY A 344 16.84 -29.08 22.60
N ILE A 345 15.67 -29.62 22.24
CA ILE A 345 15.53 -30.72 21.30
C ILE A 345 15.73 -30.10 19.91
N THR A 346 17.00 -29.91 19.60
CA THR A 346 17.44 -29.75 18.22
C THR A 346 17.05 -31.05 17.54
N VAL A 347 16.06 -30.98 16.66
CA VAL A 347 15.65 -32.10 15.83
C VAL A 347 16.85 -32.47 14.96
N HIS A 348 17.65 -33.42 15.44
CA HIS A 348 18.88 -33.94 14.81
C HIS A 348 18.64 -34.69 13.49
N ILE A 349 17.41 -34.67 12.95
CA ILE A 349 17.03 -35.38 11.74
C ILE A 349 17.92 -34.97 10.54
N CYS A 350 18.38 -33.72 10.49
CA CYS A 350 19.24 -33.26 9.40
C CYS A 350 20.72 -33.71 9.50
N GLN A 351 21.20 -34.10 10.70
CA GLN A 351 22.57 -34.63 10.86
C GLN A 351 22.66 -36.11 10.56
N HIS A 352 21.62 -36.90 10.86
CA HIS A 352 21.64 -38.33 10.56
C HIS A 352 21.65 -38.60 9.04
N GLN A 353 20.95 -37.76 8.25
CA GLN A 353 20.87 -37.89 6.79
C GLN A 353 22.22 -37.61 6.08
N ARG A 354 23.06 -36.70 6.61
CA ARG A 354 24.43 -36.49 6.08
C ARG A 354 25.38 -37.64 6.41
N GLN A 355 25.24 -38.27 7.58
CA GLN A 355 26.07 -39.44 7.93
C GLN A 355 25.74 -40.65 7.05
N VAL A 356 24.45 -40.91 6.79
CA VAL A 356 24.01 -42.03 5.93
C VAL A 356 24.45 -41.84 4.48
N GLN A 357 24.35 -40.62 3.93
CA GLN A 357 24.86 -40.33 2.58
C GLN A 357 26.40 -40.44 2.48
N SER A 358 27.14 -40.07 3.52
CA SER A 358 28.60 -40.23 3.54
C SER A 358 29.05 -41.69 3.65
N GLN A 359 28.24 -42.56 4.24
CA GLN A 359 28.51 -44.00 4.31
C GLN A 359 28.14 -44.71 2.99
N GLN A 360 27.03 -44.32 2.35
CA GLN A 360 26.66 -44.86 1.04
C GLN A 360 27.63 -44.42 -0.08
N SER A 361 28.16 -43.20 -0.04
CA SER A 361 29.18 -42.75 -1.01
C SER A 361 30.54 -43.44 -0.83
N LYS A 362 30.84 -43.95 0.37
CA LYS A 362 32.05 -44.74 0.65
C LYS A 362 31.89 -46.21 0.26
N GLN A 363 30.70 -46.80 0.41
CA GLN A 363 30.42 -48.17 -0.05
C GLN A 363 30.30 -48.27 -1.58
N GLY A 364 29.75 -47.25 -2.26
CA GLY A 364 29.65 -47.24 -3.73
C GLY A 364 30.98 -47.06 -4.49
N ARG A 365 32.09 -46.78 -3.80
CA ARG A 365 33.41 -46.56 -4.42
C ARG A 365 34.36 -47.75 -4.36
N LEU A 366 33.95 -48.84 -3.69
CA LEU A 366 34.76 -50.06 -3.53
C LEU A 366 34.31 -51.24 -4.38
N GLN A 367 33.28 -51.07 -5.23
CA GLN A 367 32.91 -52.08 -6.22
C GLN A 367 33.09 -51.57 -7.64
N ASN A 368 34.06 -52.18 -8.31
CA ASN A 368 34.17 -52.37 -9.76
C ASN A 368 34.87 -51.28 -10.60
N PRO A 369 36.17 -51.44 -10.87
CA PRO A 369 36.85 -50.79 -11.98
C PRO A 369 37.24 -51.80 -13.07
N GLN A 370 36.32 -52.59 -13.64
CA GLN A 370 36.60 -53.30 -14.88
C GLN A 370 35.36 -53.36 -15.81
N ASN A 371 35.63 -53.14 -17.10
CA ASN A 371 34.77 -53.33 -18.27
C ASN A 371 33.76 -52.22 -18.61
N VAL A 372 34.17 -51.29 -19.49
CA VAL A 372 33.38 -50.98 -20.71
C VAL A 372 34.33 -50.62 -21.86
N LYS A 373 34.62 -51.59 -22.73
CA LYS A 373 35.19 -51.39 -24.08
C LYS A 373 34.63 -52.47 -25.01
N ARG A 374 33.60 -52.15 -25.79
CA ARG A 374 33.09 -52.82 -27.03
C ARG A 374 31.73 -52.16 -27.37
N ARG A 375 31.58 -51.41 -28.46
CA ARG A 375 31.52 -51.77 -29.89
C ARG A 375 30.33 -52.70 -30.21
N VAL A 376 29.25 -52.14 -30.76
CA VAL A 376 28.36 -52.84 -31.72
C VAL A 376 27.83 -51.84 -32.75
N SER A 377 27.98 -52.24 -34.00
CA SER A 377 27.52 -51.68 -35.27
C SER A 377 26.18 -52.27 -35.70
N ASN A 378 25.45 -51.50 -36.52
CA ASN A 378 24.50 -51.89 -37.58
C ASN A 378 23.32 -52.83 -37.27
N GLY A 379 22.13 -52.35 -37.65
CA GLY A 379 20.91 -53.14 -37.82
C GLY A 379 19.83 -52.30 -38.51
N MET A 380 19.64 -52.57 -39.79
CA MET A 380 18.72 -51.98 -40.76
C MET A 380 17.38 -52.75 -40.78
N LEU A 381 16.24 -52.08 -41.03
CA LEU A 381 15.09 -52.56 -41.84
C LEU A 381 13.90 -51.55 -41.83
N THR A 382 13.56 -51.06 -43.03
CA THR A 382 12.21 -50.92 -43.69
C THR A 382 11.00 -50.40 -42.92
N GLU A 383 10.00 -49.72 -43.47
CA GLU A 383 9.66 -48.99 -44.71
C GLU A 383 8.20 -48.52 -44.49
N CYS A 384 7.76 -47.41 -45.11
CA CYS A 384 6.43 -47.20 -45.75
C CYS A 384 6.03 -45.70 -45.85
N ILE A 385 6.20 -45.15 -47.06
CA ILE A 385 5.19 -44.51 -47.94
C ILE A 385 4.31 -43.39 -47.31
N SER A 386 4.36 -42.13 -47.76
CA SER A 386 3.68 -41.70 -49.00
C SER A 386 4.11 -40.29 -49.48
N ASP A 387 4.15 -40.17 -50.81
CA ASP A 387 4.45 -39.02 -51.64
C ASP A 387 3.43 -37.86 -51.57
N SER A 388 3.86 -36.63 -51.88
CA SER A 388 3.55 -35.98 -53.17
C SER A 388 3.87 -34.47 -53.23
N SER A 389 4.37 -34.08 -54.40
CA SER A 389 4.28 -32.77 -55.11
C SER A 389 5.23 -31.59 -54.78
N SER A 390 6.08 -31.34 -55.78
CA SER A 390 7.08 -30.28 -56.06
C SER A 390 6.45 -29.04 -56.77
N PRO A 391 7.17 -28.04 -57.37
CA PRO A 391 8.52 -27.46 -57.13
C PRO A 391 8.68 -25.91 -57.38
N ILE A 392 9.94 -25.41 -57.22
CA ILE A 392 10.67 -24.24 -57.83
C ILE A 392 10.32 -22.76 -57.48
N MET A 393 11.24 -22.01 -56.81
CA MET A 393 12.16 -21.00 -57.39
C MET A 393 12.87 -20.07 -56.37
N SER A 394 14.20 -19.97 -56.54
CA SER A 394 15.15 -18.85 -56.29
C SER A 394 15.33 -18.20 -54.89
N SER A 395 16.40 -18.62 -54.20
CA SER A 395 17.60 -17.90 -53.68
C SER A 395 17.70 -16.34 -53.77
N PRO A 396 18.64 -15.67 -53.06
CA PRO A 396 18.91 -15.67 -51.61
C PRO A 396 19.14 -14.23 -51.05
N THR A 397 19.20 -14.04 -49.72
CA THR A 397 20.14 -13.06 -49.12
C THR A 397 20.41 -13.32 -47.64
N ASN A 398 21.70 -13.19 -47.32
CA ASN A 398 22.38 -13.37 -46.04
C ASN A 398 21.87 -12.47 -44.91
N SER A 399 21.78 -13.02 -43.69
CA SER A 399 22.38 -12.39 -42.50
C SER A 399 22.41 -13.36 -41.30
N ARG A 400 23.53 -14.09 -41.15
CA ARG A 400 23.91 -14.76 -39.90
C ARG A 400 24.30 -13.71 -38.86
N ARG A 401 23.54 -13.56 -37.78
CA ARG A 401 24.06 -13.02 -36.50
C ARG A 401 24.26 -14.16 -35.51
N VAL A 402 25.53 -14.48 -35.28
CA VAL A 402 26.02 -15.39 -34.25
C VAL A 402 25.89 -14.69 -32.89
N PHE A 403 24.99 -15.16 -32.02
CA PHE A 403 24.96 -14.76 -30.62
C PHE A 403 26.10 -15.45 -29.87
N ARG A 404 27.15 -14.69 -29.57
CA ARG A 404 28.33 -15.13 -28.83
C ARG A 404 28.05 -15.01 -27.33
N ASN A 405 27.85 -16.15 -26.68
CA ASN A 405 27.68 -16.29 -25.25
C ASN A 405 29.02 -16.00 -24.53
N ARG A 406 29.15 -14.87 -23.84
CA ARG A 406 30.33 -14.52 -23.02
C ARG A 406 30.01 -14.69 -21.54
N ASN A 407 30.27 -15.90 -21.03
CA ASN A 407 30.59 -16.13 -19.63
C ASN A 407 31.99 -15.56 -19.34
N THR A 408 32.09 -14.53 -18.52
CA THR A 408 33.38 -14.10 -17.94
C THR A 408 33.37 -14.37 -16.45
N ARG A 409 34.04 -15.47 -16.10
CA ARG A 409 34.62 -15.74 -14.78
C ARG A 409 35.72 -14.71 -14.55
N ALA A 410 35.61 -13.90 -13.50
CA ALA A 410 36.76 -13.20 -12.93
C ALA A 410 37.15 -13.90 -11.63
N ARG A 411 38.39 -14.38 -11.61
CA ARG A 411 39.08 -15.04 -10.50
C ARG A 411 40.30 -14.15 -10.22
N ALA A 412 40.41 -13.65 -8.99
CA ALA A 412 41.61 -13.12 -8.35
C ALA A 412 41.33 -13.29 -6.85
N GLY A 413 42.08 -14.07 -6.04
CA GLY A 413 43.53 -14.05 -5.84
C GLY A 413 43.88 -12.76 -5.09
N GLY A 414 44.26 -12.71 -3.81
CA GLY A 414 44.78 -13.68 -2.84
C GLY A 414 45.92 -12.97 -2.08
N MET A 415 45.92 -13.01 -0.74
CA MET A 415 47.06 -12.86 0.23
C MET A 415 46.49 -12.44 1.60
N LEU A 416 46.61 -13.29 2.64
CA LEU A 416 47.66 -13.33 3.71
C LEU A 416 47.58 -12.05 4.56
N ASP A 417 47.49 -12.01 5.89
CA ASP A 417 47.86 -12.86 7.04
C ASP A 417 47.21 -12.15 8.27
N ASP A 418 47.24 -12.56 9.53
CA ASP A 418 47.27 -13.81 10.28
C ASP A 418 47.07 -13.36 11.75
N GLN A 419 46.51 -14.23 12.59
CA GLN A 419 46.63 -14.31 14.06
C GLN A 419 46.48 -13.07 14.98
N SER A 420 45.52 -13.15 15.90
CA SER A 420 45.66 -12.96 17.37
C SER A 420 44.30 -13.24 18.03
N LEU A 421 44.08 -14.39 18.67
CA LEU A 421 44.46 -14.78 20.03
C LEU A 421 43.25 -14.70 20.98
N LEU A 422 42.97 -15.86 21.57
CA LEU A 422 42.09 -16.18 22.69
C LEU A 422 42.20 -15.16 23.85
N VAL A 423 41.08 -14.68 24.40
CA VAL A 423 40.88 -14.48 25.85
C VAL A 423 39.40 -14.69 26.19
N VAL A 424 39.17 -15.67 27.06
CA VAL A 424 37.96 -15.91 27.85
C VAL A 424 37.96 -14.93 29.02
N ILE A 425 36.91 -14.12 29.23
CA ILE A 425 36.45 -13.68 30.58
C ILE A 425 34.92 -13.51 30.56
N ALA A 426 34.31 -13.97 31.65
CA ALA A 426 32.90 -14.01 32.00
C ALA A 426 32.31 -12.67 32.53
N ALA A 427 30.99 -12.69 32.77
CA ALA A 427 30.13 -11.67 33.41
C ALA A 427 29.86 -10.43 32.53
N HIS A 428 28.62 -9.96 32.34
CA HIS A 428 27.49 -9.83 33.25
C HIS A 428 26.14 -10.06 32.57
#